data_AF-A0AAD9MR39-F1
#
_entry.id   AF-A0AAD9MR39-F1
#
_cell.length_a   1.000
_cell.length_b   1.000
_cell.length_c   1.000
_cell.angle_alpha   90.00
_cell.angle_beta   90.00
_cell.angle_gamma   90.00
#
_symmetry.space_group_name_H-M   'P 1'
#
loop_
_entity.id
_entity.type
_entity.pdbx_description
1 polymer ?
#
loop_
_entity_poly.entity_id
_entity_poly.type
_entity_poly.pdbx_seq_one_letter_code
_entity_poly.pdbx_strand_id
1 'polypeptide(L)' 'MCKPVNFSDVYDFRYYSDGMPTQFEYWLSDNPNNENYHEYCVLTKPEYDHRWKDVSCTLSRNLICQL' A
#
# COMPACT_ATOMS: atom_id res chain seq x y z
N MET A 1 2.44 -1.23 -1.92
CA MET A 1 3.78 -1.84 -1.92
C MET A 1 3.91 -2.82 -3.09
N CYS A 2 4.95 -2.66 -3.90
CA CYS A 2 5.38 -3.80 -4.70
C CYS A 2 6.11 -4.79 -3.79
N LYS A 3 5.99 -6.09 -4.07
CA LYS A 3 6.89 -7.06 -3.45
C LYS A 3 8.34 -6.64 -3.78
N PRO A 4 9.23 -6.49 -2.80
CA PRO A 4 10.61 -6.12 -3.09
C PRO A 4 11.24 -7.18 -3.98
N VAL A 5 11.85 -6.74 -5.09
CA VAL A 5 12.52 -7.62 -6.05
C VAL A 5 13.97 -7.87 -5.61
N ASN A 6 14.61 -6.88 -4.98
CA ASN A 6 15.94 -6.96 -4.38
C ASN A 6 15.96 -6.54 -2.91
N PHE A 7 17.03 -6.90 -2.20
CA PHE A 7 17.25 -6.53 -0.80
C PHE A 7 17.37 -5.02 -0.59
N SER A 8 17.93 -4.28 -1.56
CA SER A 8 17.98 -2.81 -1.55
C SER A 8 16.58 -2.18 -1.55
N ASP A 9 15.62 -2.84 -2.17
CA ASP A 9 14.26 -2.34 -2.37
C ASP A 9 13.42 -2.46 -1.09
N VAL A 10 13.92 -3.20 -0.09
CA VAL A 10 13.32 -3.28 1.25
C VAL A 10 13.34 -1.93 1.96
N TYR A 11 14.29 -1.06 1.62
CA TYR A 11 14.42 0.28 2.19
C TYR A 11 13.76 1.38 1.34
N ASP A 12 13.25 1.05 0.16
CA ASP A 12 12.61 1.98 -0.78
C ASP A 12 11.10 1.66 -0.91
N PHE A 13 10.31 2.18 0.02
CA PHE A 13 8.86 1.95 0.06
C PHE A 13 8.15 2.79 -1.01
N ARG A 14 7.60 2.11 -2.03
CA ARG A 14 6.80 2.73 -3.09
C ARG A 14 5.34 2.28 -2.98
N TYR A 15 4.43 3.24 -2.82
CA TYR A 15 2.99 2.98 -2.72
C TYR A 15 2.24 3.15 -4.04
N TYR A 16 2.82 3.87 -5.01
CA TYR A 16 2.20 4.16 -6.31
C TYR A 16 2.76 3.27 -7.43
N SER A 17 1.90 2.97 -8.41
CA SER A 17 2.23 2.15 -9.58
C SER A 17 3.19 2.84 -10.56
N ASP A 18 3.36 4.15 -10.45
CA ASP A 18 4.28 4.95 -11.27
C ASP A 18 5.75 4.86 -10.81
N GLY A 19 6.00 4.22 -9.66
CA GLY A 19 7.32 4.02 -9.10
C GLY A 19 7.93 5.28 -8.48
N MET A 20 7.15 6.36 -8.31
CA MET A 20 7.60 7.58 -7.66
C MET A 20 7.61 7.40 -6.13
N PRO A 21 8.58 8.01 -5.42
CA PRO A 21 8.60 7.99 -3.97
C PRO A 21 7.40 8.75 -3.43
N THR A 22 6.87 8.25 -2.31
CA THR A 22 5.69 8.83 -1.69
C THR A 22 6.08 10.03 -0.82
N GLN A 23 5.42 11.16 -1.04
CA GLN A 23 5.66 12.41 -0.28
C GLN A 23 4.63 12.63 0.83
N PHE A 24 3.56 11.84 0.85
CA PHE A 24 2.44 11.97 1.78
C PHE A 24 1.93 10.59 2.13
N GLU A 25 1.67 10.36 3.41
CA GLU A 25 1.10 9.11 3.91
C GLU A 25 -0.11 9.38 4.79
N TYR A 26 -1.15 8.56 4.67
CA TYR A 26 -2.39 8.71 5.44
C TYR A 26 -2.90 7.39 6.00
N TRP A 27 -2.03 6.69 6.72
CA TRP A 27 -2.34 5.38 7.29
C TRP A 27 -3.46 5.43 8.33
N LEU A 28 -4.21 4.34 8.35
CA LEU A 28 -5.00 3.95 9.50
C LEU A 28 -4.04 3.58 10.65
N SER A 29 -4.49 3.74 11.90
CA SER A 29 -3.72 3.26 13.05
C SER A 29 -3.27 1.81 12.82
N ASP A 30 -2.05 1.49 13.25
CA ASP A 30 -1.47 0.15 13.13
C ASP A 30 -1.25 -0.34 11.69
N ASN A 31 -1.15 0.58 10.72
CA ASN A 31 -0.79 0.28 9.34
C ASN A 31 0.37 1.20 8.87
N PRO A 32 1.21 0.74 7.93
CA PRO A 32 1.21 -0.61 7.36
C PRO A 32 1.76 -1.63 8.36
N ASN A 33 1.15 -2.81 8.47
CA ASN A 33 1.58 -3.86 9.41
C ASN A 33 2.01 -5.17 8.75
N ASN A 34 1.81 -5.29 7.44
CA ASN A 34 2.10 -6.45 6.62
C ASN A 34 1.60 -7.76 7.27
N GLU A 35 0.30 -7.84 7.56
CA GLU A 35 -0.29 -8.97 8.27
C GLU A 35 0.08 -10.29 7.57
N ASN A 36 0.61 -11.26 8.32
CA ASN A 36 1.09 -12.56 7.82
C ASN A 36 2.11 -12.48 6.66
N TYR A 37 2.85 -11.37 6.54
CA TYR A 37 3.86 -11.13 5.51
C TYR A 37 3.33 -11.21 4.07
N HIS A 38 2.05 -10.90 3.84
CA HIS A 38 1.43 -10.99 2.52
C HIS A 38 0.65 -9.73 2.08
N GLU A 39 0.70 -8.64 2.84
CA GLU A 39 -0.12 -7.44 2.58
C GLU A 39 0.70 -6.36 1.86
N TYR A 40 0.85 -6.54 0.55
CA TYR A 40 1.63 -5.63 -0.26
C TYR A 40 0.77 -4.59 -1.00
N CYS A 41 -0.55 -4.71 -1.09
CA CYS A 41 -1.37 -3.71 -1.78
C CYS A 41 -1.99 -2.72 -0.79
N VAL A 42 -2.38 -1.54 -1.25
CA VAL A 42 -3.01 -0.51 -0.40
C VAL A 42 -4.44 -0.32 -0.85
N LEU A 43 -5.36 -0.18 0.09
CA LEU A 43 -6.70 0.34 -0.16
C LEU A 43 -7.00 1.53 0.74
N THR A 44 -7.96 2.34 0.32
CA THR A 44 -8.57 3.39 1.14
C THR A 44 -9.79 2.82 1.86
N LYS A 45 -9.99 3.24 3.12
CA LYS A 45 -11.16 2.88 3.92
C LYS A 45 -12.10 4.10 4.10
N PRO A 46 -13.20 4.20 3.33
CA PRO A 46 -14.14 5.32 3.43
C PRO A 46 -14.70 5.51 4.84
N GLU A 47 -14.90 4.42 5.58
CA GLU A 47 -15.40 4.44 6.96
C GLU A 47 -14.40 5.04 7.98
N TYR A 48 -13.13 5.25 7.58
CA TYR A 48 -12.07 5.82 8.40
C TYR A 48 -11.45 7.05 7.72
N ASP A 49 -12.27 7.98 7.23
CA ASP A 49 -11.83 9.21 6.54
C ASP A 49 -10.89 8.94 5.36
N HIS A 50 -11.10 7.84 4.64
CA HIS A 50 -10.24 7.41 3.55
C HIS A 50 -8.80 7.05 3.93
N ARG A 51 -8.51 6.82 5.22
CA ARG A 51 -7.21 6.31 5.68
C ARG A 51 -6.84 4.98 5.04
N TRP A 52 -5.54 4.75 4.92
CA TRP A 52 -4.98 3.67 4.15
C TRP A 52 -4.79 2.42 5.00
N LYS A 53 -5.06 1.26 4.39
CA LYS A 53 -4.77 -0.05 4.94
C LYS A 53 -3.93 -0.83 3.93
N ASP A 54 -2.85 -1.45 4.36
CA ASP A 54 -2.22 -2.50 3.58
C ASP A 54 -3.08 -3.78 3.62
N VAL A 55 -3.10 -4.49 2.49
CA VAL A 55 -3.92 -5.67 2.26
C VAL A 55 -3.24 -6.63 1.28
N SER A 56 -3.69 -7.89 1.27
CA SER A 56 -3.30 -8.82 0.20
C SER A 56 -3.66 -8.27 -1.18
N CYS A 57 -2.71 -8.34 -2.11
CA CYS A 57 -2.92 -7.97 -3.51
C CYS A 57 -3.89 -8.88 -4.26
N THR A 58 -4.20 -10.08 -3.72
CA THR A 58 -5.16 -11.00 -4.35
C THR A 58 -6.61 -10.67 -4.00
N LEU A 59 -6.85 -9.64 -3.19
CA LEU A 59 -8.18 -9.22 -2.78
C LEU A 59 -8.92 -8.55 -3.95
N SER A 60 -10.07 -9.10 -4.34
CA SER A 60 -10.92 -8.48 -5.37
C SER A 60 -11.63 -7.23 -4.83
N ARG A 61 -11.32 -6.06 -5.38
CA ARG A 61 -11.85 -4.74 -4.99
C ARG A 61 -11.97 -3.81 -6.19
N ASN A 62 -12.73 -2.73 -6.03
CA ASN A 62 -12.73 -1.62 -6.97
C ASN A 62 -11.39 -0.88 -6.89
N LEU A 63 -10.96 -0.31 -8.02
CA LEU A 63 -9.69 0.42 -8.15
C LEU A 63 -9.95 1.88 -8.48
N ILE A 64 -9.05 2.75 -8.03
CA ILE A 64 -8.97 4.15 -8.43
C ILE A 64 -7.81 4.26 -9.42
N CYS A 65 -8.08 4.75 -10.62
CA CYS A 65 -7.06 4.95 -11.65
C CYS A 65 -6.63 6.43 -11.68
N GLN A 66 -5.35 6.65 -11.93
CA GLN A 66 -4.79 7.94 -12.30
C GLN A 66 -4.50 7.93 -13.81
N LEU A 67 -4.71 9.05 -14.48
CA LEU A 67 -4.37 9.25 -15.89
C LEU A 67 -2.91 9.67 -16.06
#